data_AF-A0A7X3VSS4-F1
#
_entry.id   AF-A0A7X3VSS4-F1
#
_cell.length_a   1.000
_cell.length_b   1.000
_cell.length_c   1.000
_cell.angle_alpha   90.00
_cell.angle_beta   90.00
_cell.angle_gamma   90.00
#
_symmetry.space_group_name_H-M   'P 1'
#
loop_
_entity.id
_entity.type
_entity.pdbx_description
1 polymer ?
#
loop_
_entity_poly.entity_id
_entity_poly.type
_entity_poly.pdbx_seq_one_letter_code
_entity_poly.pdbx_strand_id
1 'polypeptide(L)' 'MKLQLGGKQIQLSRVQRIRRIGQHIAQISFKTGESIHVKCGVRSPDGMTISYHGTFEELKALVDKFK' A
#
# COMPACT_ATOMS: atom_id res chain seq x y z
N MET A 1 -8.93 6.93 -8.97
CA MET A 1 -7.49 7.23 -9.05
C MET A 1 -6.68 5.95 -8.81
N LYS A 2 -5.55 5.78 -9.50
CA LYS A 2 -4.65 4.61 -9.36
C LYS A 2 -3.39 5.03 -8.60
N LEU A 3 -3.02 4.29 -7.56
CA LEU A 3 -1.75 4.46 -6.85
C LEU A 3 -0.76 3.41 -7.36
N GLN A 4 0.44 3.83 -7.74
CA GLN A 4 1.52 2.93 -8.11
C GLN A 4 2.32 2.57 -6.87
N LEU A 5 2.40 1.27 -6.57
CA LEU A 5 3.18 0.70 -5.48
C LEU A 5 4.18 -0.28 -6.07
N GLY A 6 5.45 0.11 -6.12
CA GLY A 6 6.48 -0.59 -6.88
C GLY A 6 6.05 -0.79 -8.34
N GLY A 7 6.03 -2.05 -8.79
CA GLY A 7 5.59 -2.43 -10.14
C GLY A 7 4.07 -2.64 -10.31
N LYS A 8 3.26 -2.50 -9.26
CA LYS A 8 1.81 -2.75 -9.31
C LYS A 8 1.01 -1.45 -9.21
N GLN A 9 -0.01 -1.31 -10.04
CA GLN A 9 -1.03 -0.29 -9.89
C GLN A 9 -2.20 -0.82 -9.08
N ILE A 10 -2.58 -0.09 -8.03
CA ILE A 10 -3.77 -0.38 -7.23
C ILE A 10 -4.82 0.71 -7.41
N GLN A 11 -6.09 0.32 -7.46
CA GLN A 11 -7.19 1.27 -7.50
C GLN A 11 -7.59 1.67 -6.08
N LEU A 12 -7.46 2.96 -5.76
CA LEU A 12 -7.77 3.48 -4.42
C LEU A 12 -9.27 3.32 -4.06
N SER A 13 -10.16 3.41 -5.05
CA SER A 13 -11.62 3.19 -4.88
C SER A 13 -11.98 1.77 -4.43
N ARG A 14 -11.11 0.79 -4.72
CA ARG A 14 -11.25 -0.60 -4.29
C ARG A 14 -10.68 -0.84 -2.90
N VAL A 15 -9.91 0.10 -2.34
CA VAL A 15 -9.36 -0.05 -1.00
C VAL A 15 -10.47 0.12 0.04
N GLN A 16 -10.55 -0.83 0.96
CA GLN A 16 -11.47 -0.81 2.08
C GLN A 16 -10.78 -0.28 3.34
N ARG A 17 -9.56 -0.78 3.62
CA ARG A 17 -8.81 -0.44 4.83
C ARG A 17 -7.31 -0.63 4.62
N ILE A 18 -6.53 0.17 5.34
CA ILE A 18 -5.09 -0.02 5.52
C ILE A 18 -4.78 -0.26 7.00
N ARG A 19 -3.90 -1.22 7.30
CA ARG A 19 -3.41 -1.51 8.65
C ARG A 19 -1.91 -1.72 8.62
N ARG A 20 -1.22 -1.35 9.71
CA ARG A 20 0.19 -1.72 9.92
C ARG A 20 0.22 -3.11 10.54
N ILE A 21 0.94 -4.03 9.91
CA ILE A 21 1.09 -5.43 10.39
C ILE A 21 2.54 -5.76 10.77
N GLY A 22 3.49 -4.87 10.50
CA GLY A 22 4.87 -5.00 10.94
C GLY A 22 5.58 -3.65 10.97
N GLN A 23 6.83 -3.64 11.43
CA GLN A 23 7.62 -2.40 11.55
C GLN A 23 7.69 -1.63 10.22
N HIS A 24 7.84 -2.35 9.11
CA HIS A 24 7.89 -1.79 7.76
C HIS A 24 6.83 -2.37 6.83
N ILE A 25 5.77 -2.99 7.36
CA ILE A 25 4.77 -3.68 6.53
C ILE A 25 3.37 -3.13 6.79
N ALA A 26 2.72 -2.69 5.71
CA ALA A 26 1.33 -2.30 5.66
C ALA A 26 0.51 -3.37 4.92
N GLN A 27 -0.64 -3.73 5.45
CA GLN A 27 -1.65 -4.52 4.74
C GLN A 27 -2.71 -3.57 4.18
N ILE A 28 -2.97 -3.69 2.88
CA ILE A 28 -4.08 -3.01 2.19
C ILE A 28 -5.13 -4.06 1.90
N SER A 29 -6.31 -3.92 2.50
CA SER A 29 -7.47 -4.77 2.25
C SER A 29 -8.39 -4.10 1.22
N PHE A 30 -8.82 -4.86 0.22
CA PHE A 30 -9.74 -4.41 -0.80
C PHE A 30 -11.17 -4.83 -0.49
N LYS A 31 -12.15 -4.10 -1.06
CA LYS A 31 -13.58 -4.41 -0.95
C LYS A 31 -13.94 -5.80 -1.50
N THR A 32 -13.10 -6.38 -2.35
CA THR A 32 -13.26 -7.74 -2.89
C THR A 32 -12.86 -8.84 -1.90
N GLY A 33 -12.32 -8.50 -0.73
CA GLY A 33 -11.79 -9.45 0.25
C GLY A 33 -10.31 -9.79 0.04
N GLU A 34 -9.74 -9.44 -1.10
CA GLU A 34 -8.31 -9.56 -1.37
C GLU A 34 -7.50 -8.62 -0.46
N SER A 35 -6.29 -9.01 -0.10
CA SER A 35 -5.36 -8.11 0.58
C SER A 35 -3.96 -8.23 0.00
N ILE A 36 -3.21 -7.13 0.04
CA ILE A 36 -1.80 -7.09 -0.34
C ILE A 36 -0.97 -6.56 0.81
N HIS A 37 0.29 -6.99 0.86
CA HIS A 37 1.28 -6.46 1.79
C HIS A 37 2.19 -5.50 1.04
N VAL A 38 2.42 -4.35 1.65
CA VAL A 38 3.20 -3.23 1.11
C VAL A 38 4.31 -2.92 2.08
N LYS A 39 5.55 -3.06 1.64
CA LYS A 39 6.72 -2.69 2.45
C LYS A 39 6.91 -1.18 2.38
N CYS A 40 6.83 -0.49 3.51
CA CYS A 40 6.96 0.98 3.61
C CYS A 40 8.37 1.38 4.07
N GLY A 41 8.88 2.51 3.56
CA GLY A 41 10.17 3.06 3.94
C GLY A 41 11.36 2.29 3.39
N VAL A 42 11.20 1.57 2.28
CA VAL A 42 12.26 0.78 1.65
C VAL A 42 12.51 1.27 0.23
N ARG A 43 13.76 1.61 -0.07
CA ARG A 43 14.22 2.04 -1.41
C ARG A 43 14.52 0.88 -2.36
N SER A 44 14.54 -0.37 -1.89
CA SER A 44 14.96 -1.52 -2.68
C SER A 44 13.81 -2.09 -3.53
N PRO A 45 13.93 -2.07 -4.87
CA PRO A 45 13.02 -2.77 -5.75
C PRO A 45 13.48 -4.23 -5.87
N ASP A 46 13.29 -5.02 -4.81
CA ASP A 46 13.22 -6.46 -5.00
C ASP A 46 11.91 -6.69 -5.76
N GLY A 47 12.00 -6.94 -7.08
CA GLY A 47 10.87 -6.99 -8.02
C GLY A 47 9.73 -7.96 -7.64
N MET A 48 9.90 -8.72 -6.56
CA MET A 48 8.90 -9.57 -5.92
C MET A 48 7.96 -8.85 -4.93
N THR A 49 8.38 -7.76 -4.27
CA THR A 49 7.62 -7.18 -3.14
C THR A 49 7.02 -5.83 -3.51
N ILE A 50 5.71 -5.68 -3.30
CA ILE A 50 5.02 -4.40 -3.44
C ILE A 50 5.61 -3.45 -2.39
N SER A 51 6.28 -2.40 -2.84
CA SER A 51 7.03 -1.49 -1.98
C SER A 51 6.53 -0.06 -2.16
N TYR A 52 6.53 0.70 -1.07
CA TYR A 52 6.22 2.12 -1.03
C TYR A 52 7.42 2.86 -0.43
N HIS A 53 7.87 3.89 -1.14
CA HIS A 53 9.07 4.64 -0.76
C HIS A 53 8.88 5.43 0.54
N GLY A 54 7.67 5.96 0.76
CA GLY A 54 7.32 6.70 1.97
C GLY A 54 7.01 5.81 3.16
N THR A 55 6.73 6.45 4.29
CA THR A 55 6.33 5.82 5.55
C THR A 55 4.92 5.22 5.47
N PHE A 56 4.58 4.39 6.45
CA PHE A 56 3.21 3.91 6.63
C PHE A 56 2.20 5.05 6.75
N GLU A 57 2.56 6.12 7.46
CA GLU A 57 1.67 7.26 7.69
C GLU A 57 1.40 8.03 6.41
N GLU A 58 2.43 8.25 5.58
CA GLU A 58 2.26 8.85 4.25
C GLU A 58 1.39 7.98 3.34
N LEU A 59 1.60 6.65 3.34
CA LEU A 59 0.76 5.73 2.58
C LEU A 59 -0.70 5.79 3.03
N LYS A 60 -0.92 5.77 4.35
CA LYS A 60 -2.25 5.87 4.94
C LYS A 60 -2.90 7.20 4.59
N ALA A 61 -2.21 8.32 4.76
CA ALA A 61 -2.70 9.65 4.45
C ALA A 61 -3.05 9.80 2.97
N LEU A 62 -2.23 9.23 2.09
CA LEU A 62 -2.50 9.22 0.65
C LEU A 62 -3.79 8.45 0.36
N VAL A 63 -3.96 7.26 0.92
CA VAL A 63 -5.18 6.48 0.70
C VAL A 63 -6.41 7.13 1.34
N ASP A 64 -6.30 7.69 2.55
CA ASP A 64 -7.38 8.43 3.22
C ASP A 64 -7.80 9.67 2.41
N LYS A 65 -6.85 10.41 1.82
CA LYS A 65 -7.13 11.58 0.97
C LYS A 65 -7.98 11.26 -0.25
N PHE A 66 -7.91 10.02 -0.74
CA PHE A 66 -8.58 9.59 -1.99
C PHE A 66 -9.69 8.56 -1.75
N LYS A 67 -10.05 8.30 -0.50
CA LYS A 67 -11.19 7.47 -0.09
C LYS A 67 -12.48 8.30 -0.15
#